data_AF-A0A0F9TG80-F1
#
_entry.id   AF-A0A0F9TG80-F1
#
_cell.length_a   1.000
_cell.length_b   1.000
_cell.length_c   1.000
_cell.angle_alpha   90.00
_cell.angle_beta   90.00
_cell.angle_gamma   90.00
#
_symmetry.space_group_name_H-M   'P 1'
#
loop_
_entity.id
_entity.type
_entity.pdbx_description
1 polymer ?
#
loop_
_entity_poly.entity_id
_entity_poly.type
_entity_poly.pdbx_seq_one_letter_code
_entity_poly.pdbx_strand_id
1 'polypeptide(L)'
;MDVETNFPVMIEARRAWLSLLAKSPAASVERLWNGLNIAPDHTLLRNPEIGAVMVRGRAGAVGAAFNLGEMSVTRASVKLGCGTVGHGYVQGRSKTHALQAGLIDA
;
A
#
# COMPACT_ATOMS: atom_id res chain seq x y z
N MET A 1 -3.50 31.46 4.74
CA MET A 1 -3.86 30.14 5.27
C MET A 1 -3.15 29.15 4.39
N ASP A 2 -1.98 28.77 4.84
CA ASP A 2 -0.84 28.62 3.95
C ASP A 2 -0.84 27.23 3.34
N VAL A 3 -1.07 27.19 2.04
CA VAL A 3 -1.11 25.97 1.21
C VAL A 3 0.15 25.11 1.41
N GLU A 4 1.28 25.73 1.79
CA GLU A 4 2.58 25.10 2.00
C GLU A 4 2.68 24.25 3.29
N THR A 5 1.91 24.56 4.35
CA THR A 5 1.91 23.76 5.60
C THR A 5 1.01 22.53 5.51
N ASN A 6 0.02 22.52 4.60
CA ASN A 6 -0.95 21.42 4.49
C ASN A 6 -0.39 20.21 3.72
N PHE A 7 0.41 20.43 2.67
CA PHE A 7 0.98 19.35 1.87
C PHE A 7 1.89 18.36 2.63
N PRO A 8 2.89 18.79 3.43
CA PRO A 8 3.78 17.86 4.13
C PRO A 8 3.05 17.02 5.19
N VAL A 9 2.04 17.60 5.86
CA VAL A 9 1.19 16.88 6.84
C VAL A 9 0.39 15.78 6.15
N MET A 10 -0.19 16.07 4.98
CA MET A 10 -0.95 15.08 4.21
C MET A 10 -0.08 13.94 3.66
N ILE A 11 1.17 14.23 3.27
CA ILE A 11 2.11 13.20 2.83
C ILE A 11 2.48 12.27 3.98
N GLU A 12 2.77 12.81 5.17
CA GLU A 12 3.13 11.99 6.33
C GLU A 12 1.95 11.16 6.83
N ALA A 13 0.74 11.74 6.87
CA ALA A 13 -0.48 11.00 7.21
C ALA A 13 -0.74 9.85 6.23
N ARG A 14 -0.63 10.11 4.92
CA ARG A 14 -0.81 9.09 3.89
C ARG A 14 0.23 7.98 4.01
N ARG A 15 1.49 8.35 4.22
CA ARG A 15 2.59 7.39 4.46
C ARG A 15 2.33 6.53 5.70
N ALA A 16 1.81 7.13 6.78
CA ALA A 16 1.53 6.42 8.02
C ALA A 16 0.46 5.34 7.83
N TRP A 17 -0.69 5.66 7.22
CA TRP A 17 -1.74 4.65 7.00
C TRP A 17 -1.31 3.58 5.99
N LEU A 18 -0.56 3.95 4.93
CA LEU A 18 -0.05 2.98 3.96
C LEU A 18 0.94 2.01 4.63
N SER A 19 1.79 2.51 5.53
CA SER A 19 2.70 1.66 6.30
C SER A 19 1.95 0.73 7.23
N LEU A 20 0.90 1.21 7.88
CA LEU A 20 0.04 0.40 8.76
C LEU A 20 -0.63 -0.73 7.98
N LEU A 21 -1.27 -0.42 6.86
CA LEU A 21 -1.94 -1.40 5.99
C LEU A 21 -0.94 -2.44 5.48
N ALA A 22 0.21 -2.00 4.94
CA ALA A 22 1.23 -2.91 4.40
C ALA A 22 1.78 -3.93 5.41
N LYS A 23 1.83 -3.55 6.70
CA LYS A 23 2.33 -4.40 7.79
C LYS A 23 1.23 -5.19 8.51
N SER A 24 -0.03 -4.89 8.23
CA SER A 24 -1.17 -5.54 8.89
C SER A 24 -1.37 -6.97 8.38
N PRO A 25 -1.82 -7.92 9.23
CA PRO A 25 -2.21 -9.24 8.77
C PRO A 25 -3.39 -9.13 7.79
N ALA A 26 -3.26 -9.74 6.60
CA ALA A 26 -4.28 -9.67 5.55
C ALA A 26 -5.69 -10.06 6.05
N ALA A 27 -5.78 -11.12 6.86
CA ALA A 27 -7.06 -11.57 7.43
C ALA A 27 -7.70 -10.54 8.37
N SER A 28 -6.90 -9.72 9.06
CA SER A 28 -7.44 -8.66 9.93
C SER A 28 -8.00 -7.51 9.10
N VAL A 29 -7.30 -7.11 8.04
CA VAL A 29 -7.77 -6.07 7.11
C VAL A 29 -9.04 -6.53 6.40
N GLU A 30 -9.08 -7.78 5.93
CA GLU A 30 -10.26 -8.35 5.26
C GLU A 30 -11.48 -8.39 6.18
N ARG A 31 -11.31 -8.86 7.43
CA ARG A 31 -12.40 -8.88 8.41
C ARG A 31 -12.95 -7.48 8.68
N LEU A 32 -12.08 -6.49 8.87
CA LEU A 32 -12.51 -5.11 9.14
C LEU A 32 -13.17 -4.48 7.91
N TRP A 33 -12.60 -4.68 6.72
CA TRP A 33 -13.16 -4.22 5.46
C TRP A 33 -14.58 -4.76 5.23
N ASN A 34 -14.78 -6.06 5.40
CA ASN A 34 -16.10 -6.68 5.27
C ASN A 34 -17.08 -6.15 6.33
N GLY A 35 -16.58 -5.85 7.54
CA GLY A 35 -17.38 -5.25 8.61
C GLY A 35 -17.85 -3.82 8.34
N LEU A 36 -17.14 -3.07 7.48
CA LEU A 36 -17.58 -1.73 7.06
C LEU A 36 -18.81 -1.78 6.14
N ASN A 37 -19.06 -2.92 5.49
CA ASN A 37 -20.15 -3.11 4.52
C ASN A 37 -20.19 -1.99 3.45
N ILE A 38 -19.01 -1.58 2.98
CA ILE A 38 -18.85 -0.60 1.90
C ILE A 38 -18.41 -1.30 0.62
N ALA A 39 -18.92 -0.83 -0.51
CA ALA A 39 -18.52 -1.27 -1.84
C ALA A 39 -18.35 -0.04 -2.74
N PRO A 40 -17.23 0.70 -2.61
CA PRO A 40 -17.00 1.90 -3.43
C PRO A 40 -16.94 1.53 -4.91
N ASP A 41 -17.65 2.30 -5.74
CA ASP A 41 -17.51 2.18 -7.18
C ASP A 41 -16.09 2.61 -7.58
N HIS A 42 -15.41 1.73 -8.32
CA HIS A 42 -14.02 1.93 -8.69
C HIS A 42 -13.64 1.20 -9.97
N THR A 43 -12.58 1.70 -10.59
CA THR A 43 -11.90 1.07 -11.71
C THR A 43 -10.48 0.67 -11.32
N LEU A 44 -10.00 -0.44 -11.88
CA LEU A 44 -8.63 -0.89 -11.67
C LEU A 44 -7.71 -0.20 -12.68
N LEU A 45 -6.91 0.76 -12.21
CA LEU A 45 -5.82 1.34 -13.01
C LEU A 45 -4.68 0.32 -13.16
N ARG A 46 -4.51 -0.54 -12.15
CA ARG A 46 -3.64 -1.71 -12.17
C ARG A 46 -4.31 -2.83 -11.41
N ASN A 47 -4.56 -3.94 -12.09
CA ASN A 47 -5.03 -5.17 -11.45
C ASN A 47 -4.05 -5.61 -10.35
N PRO A 48 -4.54 -6.23 -9.26
CA PRO A 48 -3.67 -6.82 -8.25
C PRO A 48 -2.65 -7.80 -8.85
N GLU A 49 -1.38 -7.41 -8.78
CA GLU A 49 -0.26 -8.06 -9.46
C GLU A 49 0.77 -8.49 -8.42
N ILE A 50 1.10 -9.79 -8.42
CA ILE A 50 2.14 -10.35 -7.57
C ILE A 50 3.46 -10.24 -8.32
N GLY A 51 4.43 -9.58 -7.72
CA GLY A 51 5.80 -9.49 -8.20
C GLY A 51 6.81 -9.76 -7.09
N ALA A 52 8.04 -9.33 -7.30
CA ALA A 52 9.11 -9.40 -6.32
C ALA A 52 9.86 -8.06 -6.24
N VAL A 53 10.46 -7.78 -5.09
CA VAL A 53 11.39 -6.67 -4.88
C VAL A 53 12.72 -7.22 -4.40
N MET A 54 13.81 -6.63 -4.89
CA MET A 54 15.16 -6.90 -4.38
C MET A 54 15.33 -6.26 -2.99
N VAL A 55 15.47 -7.09 -1.97
CA VAL A 55 15.81 -6.65 -0.62
C VAL A 55 17.30 -6.33 -0.59
N ARG A 56 17.64 -5.13 -0.09
CA ARG A 56 19.04 -4.69 0.05
C ARG A 56 19.43 -4.62 1.52
N GLY A 57 20.53 -5.29 1.85
CA GLY A 57 21.20 -5.17 3.15
C GLY A 57 22.33 -4.14 3.10
N ARG A 58 22.90 -3.81 4.25
CA ARG A 58 24.14 -3.03 4.38
C ARG A 58 25.16 -3.78 5.22
N ALA A 59 26.38 -3.94 4.70
CA ALA A 59 27.46 -4.62 5.41
C ALA A 59 27.78 -3.88 6.72
N GLY A 60 27.83 -4.60 7.86
CA GLY A 60 28.11 -3.97 9.16
C GLY A 60 27.16 -2.83 9.54
N ALA A 61 25.88 -2.90 9.15
CA ALA A 61 24.82 -1.90 9.33
C ALA A 61 24.96 -0.59 8.53
N VAL A 62 26.16 0.01 8.47
CA VAL A 62 26.38 1.33 7.82
C VAL A 62 27.23 1.27 6.55
N GLY A 63 27.75 0.10 6.18
CA GLY A 63 28.61 -0.09 5.01
C GLY A 63 27.87 -0.10 3.67
N ALA A 64 28.55 -0.64 2.66
CA ALA A 64 28.03 -0.72 1.29
C ALA A 64 26.73 -1.55 1.22
N ALA A 65 25.82 -1.12 0.33
CA ALA A 65 24.60 -1.86 0.07
C ALA A 65 24.88 -3.12 -0.77
N PHE A 66 24.22 -4.22 -0.47
CA PHE A 66 24.30 -5.45 -1.26
C PHE A 66 22.91 -6.09 -1.40
N ASN A 67 22.73 -6.93 -2.42
CA ASN A 67 21.49 -7.67 -2.64
C ASN A 67 21.39 -8.82 -1.61
N LEU A 68 20.41 -8.75 -0.72
CA LEU A 68 20.17 -9.75 0.32
C LEU A 68 19.28 -10.91 -0.17
N GLY A 69 18.43 -10.63 -1.17
CA GLY A 69 17.52 -11.60 -1.76
C GLY A 69 16.29 -10.93 -2.37
N GLU A 70 15.29 -11.73 -2.72
CA GLU A 70 14.01 -11.26 -3.23
C GLU A 70 12.90 -11.48 -2.21
N MET A 71 11.94 -10.56 -2.18
CA MET A 71 10.71 -10.68 -1.39
C MET A 71 9.51 -10.49 -2.30
N SER A 72 8.51 -11.38 -2.19
CA SER A 72 7.25 -11.19 -2.91
C SER A 72 6.53 -9.92 -2.43
N VAL A 73 5.98 -9.18 -3.37
CA VAL A 73 5.11 -8.02 -3.12
C VAL A 73 3.88 -8.16 -3.99
N THR A 74 2.74 -7.71 -3.51
CA THR A 74 1.52 -7.56 -4.32
C THR A 74 1.15 -6.09 -4.39
N ARG A 75 0.89 -5.59 -5.61
CA ARG A 75 0.54 -4.20 -5.87
C ARG A 75 -0.79 -4.06 -6.58
N ALA A 76 -1.54 -3.01 -6.27
CA ALA A 76 -2.78 -2.64 -6.96
C ALA A 76 -2.92 -1.11 -7.02
N SER A 77 -3.60 -0.61 -8.04
CA SER A 77 -3.97 0.80 -8.14
C SER A 77 -5.42 0.92 -8.57
N VAL A 78 -6.18 1.74 -7.85
CA VAL A 78 -7.61 1.94 -8.08
C VAL A 78 -7.90 3.41 -8.35
N LYS A 79 -9.02 3.67 -9.02
CA LYS A 79 -9.61 5.00 -9.15
C LYS A 79 -11.08 4.95 -8.79
N LEU A 80 -11.49 5.70 -7.77
CA LEU A 80 -12.89 5.80 -7.34
C LEU A 80 -13.72 6.59 -8.35
N GLY A 81 -15.05 6.48 -8.26
CA GLY A 81 -15.99 7.25 -9.10
C GLY A 81 -15.80 8.78 -9.03
N CYS A 82 -15.32 9.31 -7.89
CA CYS A 82 -15.00 10.74 -7.72
C CYS A 82 -13.63 11.15 -8.33
N GLY A 83 -12.89 10.21 -8.91
CA GLY A 83 -11.59 10.45 -9.52
C GLY A 83 -10.39 10.27 -8.58
N THR A 84 -10.59 10.09 -7.27
CA THR A 84 -9.50 9.85 -6.33
C THR A 84 -8.77 8.54 -6.65
N VAL A 85 -7.44 8.57 -6.58
CA VAL A 85 -6.56 7.44 -6.89
C VAL A 85 -5.87 6.96 -5.61
N GLY A 86 -5.98 5.65 -5.37
CA GLY A 86 -5.32 4.97 -4.27
C GLY A 86 -4.43 3.83 -4.74
N HIS A 87 -3.46 3.48 -3.90
CA HIS A 87 -2.43 2.51 -4.16
C HIS A 87 -2.29 1.53 -3.01
N GLY A 88 -2.23 0.24 -3.33
CA GLY A 88 -1.91 -0.80 -2.37
C GLY A 88 -0.59 -1.46 -2.71
N TYR A 89 0.32 -1.54 -1.74
CA TYR A 89 1.56 -2.30 -1.80
C TYR A 89 1.71 -3.11 -0.51
N VAL A 90 1.66 -4.44 -0.61
CA VAL A 90 1.70 -5.33 0.55
C VAL A 90 2.73 -6.42 0.33
N GLN A 91 3.42 -6.82 1.40
CA GLN A 91 4.33 -7.97 1.36
C GLN A 91 3.53 -9.26 1.09
N GLY A 92 4.14 -10.18 0.34
CA GLY A 92 3.56 -11.48 0.02
C GLY A 92 2.73 -11.45 -1.26
N ARG A 93 1.71 -12.31 -1.31
CA ARG A 93 1.01 -12.69 -2.54
C ARG A 93 -0.50 -12.42 -2.51
N SER A 94 -0.98 -11.70 -1.50
CA SER A 94 -2.42 -11.47 -1.31
C SER A 94 -2.91 -10.33 -2.21
N LYS A 95 -3.62 -10.70 -3.29
CA LYS A 95 -4.28 -9.77 -4.20
C LYS A 95 -5.41 -8.99 -3.52
N THR A 96 -6.20 -9.66 -2.69
CA THR A 96 -7.28 -9.05 -1.91
C THR A 96 -6.73 -7.97 -0.98
N HIS A 97 -5.65 -8.25 -0.26
CA HIS A 97 -5.05 -7.28 0.66
C HIS A 97 -4.50 -6.05 -0.08
N ALA A 98 -3.83 -6.24 -1.22
CA ALA A 98 -3.37 -5.12 -2.05
C ALA A 98 -4.55 -4.28 -2.58
N LEU A 99 -5.64 -4.92 -3.02
CA LEU A 99 -6.82 -4.21 -3.49
C LEU A 99 -7.49 -3.40 -2.38
N GLN A 100 -7.70 -4.01 -1.21
CA GLN A 100 -8.28 -3.33 -0.04
C GLN A 100 -7.40 -2.16 0.42
N ALA A 101 -6.08 -2.34 0.47
CA ALA A 101 -5.17 -1.25 0.79
C ALA A 101 -5.28 -0.09 -0.21
N GLY A 102 -5.41 -0.39 -1.51
CA GLY A 102 -5.62 0.62 -2.55
C GLY A 102 -6.97 1.34 -2.45
N LEU A 103 -8.04 0.64 -2.05
CA LEU A 103 -9.35 1.22 -1.82
C LEU A 103 -9.43 2.07 -0.55
N ILE A 104 -8.68 1.71 0.50
CA ILE A 104 -8.61 2.49 1.75
C ILE A 104 -7.75 3.75 1.56
N ASP A 105 -6.74 3.70 0.69
CA ASP A 105 -5.88 4.84 0.36
C ASP A 105 -6.55 5.86 -0.58
N ALA A 106 -7.62 5.46 -1.29
CA ALA A 106 -8.40 6.29 -2.19
C ALA A 106 -9.58 6.96 -1.48
#